data_AF-C3X7P8-F1
#
_entry.id   AF-C3X7P8-F1
#
_cell.length_a   1.000
_cell.length_b   1.000
_cell.length_c   1.000
_cell.angle_alpha   90.00
_cell.angle_beta   90.00
_cell.angle_gamma   90.00
#
_symmetry.space_group_name_H-M   'P 1'
#
loop_
_entity.id
_entity.type
_entity.pdbx_description
1 polymer ?
#
loop_
_entity_poly.entity_id
_entity_poly.type
_entity_poly.pdbx_seq_one_letter_code
_entity_poly.pdbx_strand_id
1 'polypeptide(L)'
;MENENRPPEKKELPDLSLDGPKGVGGWLAFLIIILTILSPVANIAMLAKDFHEIEMENPIMLHISAYVQYKWFCWGAVIVASVISIAAGCLLWKKHEWKSVRYTISALWLIGPFSIVLVGLYFYMSFGTDMIGGFIKDMSGPFTKSIFWAVVWTAYLLKSKRVSNTYIRQSV
;
A
#
# COMPACT_ATOMS: atom_id res chain seq x y z
N MET A 1 15.84 -70.99 -9.20
CA MET A 1 15.84 -70.13 -8.00
C MET A 1 16.23 -68.75 -8.48
N GLU A 2 15.26 -67.97 -8.95
CA GLU A 2 15.51 -66.63 -9.49
C GLU A 2 14.91 -65.65 -8.50
N ASN A 3 15.79 -65.00 -7.74
CA ASN A 3 15.44 -64.08 -6.68
C ASN A 3 15.09 -62.73 -7.33
N GLU A 4 13.79 -62.48 -7.46
CA GLU A 4 13.20 -61.27 -8.00
C GLU A 4 13.57 -60.08 -7.10
N ASN A 5 14.66 -59.38 -7.47
CA ASN A 5 15.03 -58.08 -6.93
C ASN A 5 13.99 -57.03 -7.35
N ARG A 6 12.85 -57.02 -6.68
CA ARG A 6 11.86 -55.95 -6.79
C ARG A 6 12.37 -54.74 -6.01
N PRO A 7 12.63 -53.58 -6.64
CA PRO A 7 13.05 -52.39 -5.91
C PRO A 7 11.94 -51.97 -4.92
N PRO A 8 12.30 -51.40 -3.76
CA PRO A 8 11.32 -51.01 -2.76
C PRO A 8 10.35 -50.00 -3.37
N GLU A 9 9.08 -50.36 -3.33
CA GLU A 9 7.94 -49.49 -3.60
C GLU A 9 8.18 -48.16 -2.89
N LYS A 10 8.47 -47.11 -3.68
CA LYS A 10 8.50 -45.75 -3.16
C LYS A 10 7.10 -45.52 -2.59
N LYS A 11 6.98 -45.54 -1.26
CA LYS A 11 5.84 -44.95 -0.57
C LYS A 11 5.77 -43.52 -1.08
N GLU A 12 4.88 -43.29 -2.04
CA GLU A 12 4.43 -41.96 -2.40
C GLU A 12 3.97 -41.35 -1.08
N LEU A 13 4.83 -40.48 -0.54
CA LEU A 13 4.48 -39.63 0.57
C LEU A 13 3.12 -39.03 0.20
N PRO A 14 2.10 -39.15 1.06
CA PRO A 14 0.80 -38.60 0.76
C PRO A 14 1.03 -37.18 0.29
N ASP A 15 0.58 -36.91 -0.93
CA ASP A 15 0.61 -35.61 -1.55
C ASP A 15 -0.05 -34.64 -0.57
N LEU A 16 0.77 -34.02 0.28
CA LEU A 16 0.42 -32.86 1.08
C LEU A 16 0.30 -31.66 0.14
N SER A 17 -0.37 -31.84 -1.01
CA SER A 17 -0.86 -30.75 -1.81
C SER A 17 -1.89 -30.04 -0.94
N LEU A 18 -1.42 -29.01 -0.25
CA LEU A 18 -1.84 -27.64 -0.52
C LEU A 18 -3.34 -27.49 -0.85
N ASP A 19 -4.23 -28.10 -0.05
CA ASP A 19 -5.69 -27.92 -0.06
C ASP A 19 -6.06 -26.55 0.52
N GLY A 20 -5.46 -25.51 -0.05
CA GLY A 20 -5.77 -24.12 0.27
C GLY A 20 -6.02 -23.37 -1.03
N PRO A 21 -6.95 -22.41 -1.02
CA PRO A 21 -7.35 -21.73 -2.24
C PRO A 21 -6.17 -20.99 -2.89
N LYS A 22 -5.96 -21.25 -4.19
CA LYS A 22 -4.91 -20.67 -5.03
C LYS A 22 -5.47 -19.56 -5.92
N GLY A 23 -4.63 -18.58 -6.26
CA GLY A 23 -4.96 -17.50 -7.20
C GLY A 23 -5.51 -16.22 -6.55
N VAL A 24 -5.66 -15.20 -7.39
CA VAL A 24 -6.12 -13.86 -7.03
C VAL A 24 -7.65 -13.86 -6.88
N GLY A 25 -8.12 -14.00 -5.65
CA GLY A 25 -9.56 -14.02 -5.34
C GLY A 25 -9.87 -13.59 -3.91
N GLY A 26 -11.15 -13.33 -3.64
CA GLY A 26 -11.63 -12.88 -2.34
C GLY A 26 -10.93 -11.61 -1.85
N TRP A 27 -10.44 -11.63 -0.60
CA TRP A 27 -9.74 -10.51 0.04
C TRP A 27 -8.50 -10.01 -0.72
N LEU A 28 -7.84 -10.87 -1.50
CA LEU A 28 -6.69 -10.45 -2.31
C LEU A 28 -7.12 -9.62 -3.54
N ALA A 29 -8.19 -10.05 -4.23
CA ALA A 29 -8.75 -9.28 -5.34
C ALA A 29 -9.32 -7.94 -4.84
N PHE A 30 -9.97 -7.96 -3.67
CA PHE A 30 -10.46 -6.75 -3.01
C PHE A 30 -9.31 -5.77 -2.70
N LEU A 31 -8.20 -6.25 -2.14
CA LEU A 31 -7.01 -5.42 -1.92
C LEU A 31 -6.48 -4.80 -3.22
N ILE A 32 -6.43 -5.58 -4.30
CA ILE A 32 -5.95 -5.08 -5.59
C ILE A 32 -6.86 -3.96 -6.11
N ILE A 33 -8.18 -4.14 -6.07
CA ILE A 33 -9.15 -3.11 -6.48
C ILE A 33 -9.00 -1.85 -5.63
N ILE A 34 -8.81 -2.01 -4.32
CA ILE A 34 -8.54 -0.88 -3.43
C ILE A 34 -7.30 -0.14 -3.88
N LEU A 35 -6.18 -0.85 -4.07
CA LEU A 35 -4.92 -0.22 -4.44
C LEU A 35 -4.95 0.44 -5.83
N THR A 36 -5.62 -0.16 -6.81
CA THR A 36 -5.59 0.34 -8.19
C THR A 36 -6.60 1.44 -8.48
N ILE A 37 -7.76 1.41 -7.82
CA ILE A 37 -8.87 2.33 -8.15
C ILE A 37 -9.23 3.17 -6.94
N LEU A 38 -9.60 2.52 -5.83
CA LEU A 38 -10.19 3.22 -4.70
C LEU A 38 -9.21 4.17 -4.02
N SER A 39 -7.95 3.76 -3.84
CA SER A 39 -6.91 4.57 -3.20
C SER A 39 -6.55 5.82 -4.02
N PRO A 40 -6.22 5.71 -5.33
CA PRO A 40 -5.98 6.90 -6.16
C PRO A 40 -7.15 7.87 -6.17
N VAL A 41 -8.37 7.37 -6.38
CA VAL A 41 -9.58 8.20 -6.45
C VAL A 41 -9.86 8.87 -5.10
N ALA A 42 -9.78 8.13 -3.99
CA ALA A 42 -9.99 8.68 -2.66
C ALA A 42 -8.94 9.76 -2.32
N ASN A 43 -7.67 9.50 -2.61
CA ASN A 43 -6.60 10.47 -2.33
C ASN A 43 -6.76 11.76 -3.14
N ILE A 44 -7.10 11.66 -4.43
CA ILE A 44 -7.36 12.83 -5.29
C ILE A 44 -8.59 13.60 -4.78
N ALA A 45 -9.68 12.90 -4.48
CA ALA A 45 -10.92 13.52 -4.02
C ALA A 45 -10.76 14.21 -2.66
N MET A 46 -10.08 13.57 -1.71
CA MET A 46 -9.78 14.16 -0.40
C MET A 46 -8.88 15.39 -0.55
N LEU A 47 -7.78 15.29 -1.32
CA LEU A 47 -6.87 16.42 -1.51
C LEU A 47 -7.56 17.61 -2.21
N ALA A 48 -8.38 17.33 -3.23
CA ALA A 48 -9.14 18.37 -3.92
C ALA A 48 -10.14 19.05 -2.99
N LYS A 49 -10.83 18.26 -2.16
CA LYS A 49 -11.78 18.78 -1.16
C LYS A 49 -11.07 19.66 -0.13
N ASP A 50 -9.98 19.18 0.46
CA ASP A 50 -9.24 19.90 1.51
C ASP A 50 -8.74 21.26 1.01
N PHE A 51 -8.15 21.32 -0.20
CA PHE A 51 -7.73 22.59 -0.78
C PHE A 51 -8.90 23.49 -1.17
N HIS A 52 -10.00 22.92 -1.67
CA HIS A 52 -11.18 23.71 -2.01
C HIS A 52 -11.80 24.37 -0.78
N GLU A 53 -11.91 23.65 0.34
CA GLU A 53 -12.42 24.18 1.60
C GLU A 53 -11.52 25.32 2.12
N ILE A 54 -10.20 25.13 2.13
CA ILE A 54 -9.25 26.17 2.55
C ILE A 54 -9.33 27.42 1.66
N GLU A 55 -9.45 27.26 0.35
CA GLU A 55 -9.52 28.36 -0.62
C GLU A 55 -10.84 29.12 -0.55
N MET A 56 -11.94 28.44 -0.23
CA MET A 56 -13.24 29.06 0.00
C MET A 56 -13.27 29.86 1.30
N GLU A 57 -12.66 29.33 2.37
CA GLU A 57 -12.62 30.02 3.66
C GLU A 57 -11.63 31.20 3.65
N ASN A 58 -10.50 31.05 2.97
CA ASN A 58 -9.42 32.04 2.99
C ASN A 58 -8.86 32.31 1.57
N PRO A 59 -9.53 33.14 0.75
CA PRO A 59 -9.09 33.42 -0.62
C PRO A 59 -7.70 34.04 -0.71
N ILE A 60 -7.26 34.71 0.36
CA ILE A 60 -5.92 35.33 0.48
C ILE A 60 -4.80 34.29 0.35
N MET A 61 -5.06 33.01 0.69
CA MET A 61 -4.06 31.94 0.61
C MET A 61 -3.49 31.77 -0.81
N LEU A 62 -4.29 32.03 -1.86
CA LEU A 62 -3.84 31.94 -3.26
C LEU A 62 -2.76 32.97 -3.63
N HIS A 63 -2.62 34.04 -2.84
CA HIS A 63 -1.58 35.05 -3.03
C HIS A 63 -0.29 34.74 -2.26
N ILE A 64 -0.29 33.73 -1.39
CA ILE A 64 0.88 33.32 -0.60
C ILE A 64 1.67 32.30 -1.41
N SER A 65 2.88 32.68 -1.84
CA SER A 65 3.76 31.83 -2.66
C SER A 65 4.08 30.49 -1.99
N ALA A 66 4.30 30.48 -0.67
CA ALA A 66 4.56 29.26 0.10
C ALA A 66 3.38 28.27 0.05
N TYR A 67 2.14 28.76 0.11
CA TYR A 67 0.94 27.93 0.00
C TYR A 67 0.79 27.33 -1.40
N VAL A 68 1.02 28.12 -2.46
CA VAL A 68 0.94 27.63 -3.83
C VAL A 68 1.99 26.54 -4.09
N GLN A 69 3.22 26.71 -3.60
CA GLN A 69 4.27 25.70 -3.68
C GLN A 69 3.89 24.41 -2.91
N TYR A 70 3.37 24.55 -1.70
CA TYR A 70 2.84 23.45 -0.90
C TYR A 70 1.73 22.67 -1.62
N LYS A 71 0.79 23.38 -2.25
CA LYS A 71 -0.30 22.77 -3.03
C LYS A 71 0.25 21.92 -4.18
N TRP A 72 1.16 22.47 -4.98
CA TRP A 72 1.78 21.73 -6.09
C TRP A 72 2.58 20.52 -5.62
N PHE A 73 3.29 20.64 -4.50
CA PHE A 73 4.00 19.53 -3.88
C PHE A 73 3.05 18.39 -3.47
N CYS A 74 1.93 18.72 -2.82
CA CYS A 74 0.93 17.72 -2.43
C CYS A 74 0.30 17.01 -3.64
N TRP A 75 0.00 17.76 -4.70
CA TRP A 75 -0.49 17.16 -5.97
C TRP A 75 0.55 16.23 -6.59
N GLY A 76 1.82 16.64 -6.63
CA GLY A 76 2.92 15.78 -7.08
C GLY A 76 3.02 14.50 -6.26
N ALA A 77 2.93 14.61 -4.92
CA ALA A 77 2.96 13.46 -4.02
C ALA A 77 1.79 12.50 -4.27
N VAL A 78 0.57 13.00 -4.46
CA VAL A 78 -0.61 12.16 -4.76
C VAL A 78 -0.49 11.47 -6.12
N ILE A 79 0.04 12.13 -7.13
CA ILE A 79 0.28 11.51 -8.45
C ILE A 79 1.29 10.38 -8.33
N VAL A 80 2.43 10.62 -7.68
CA VAL A 80 3.47 9.60 -7.46
C VAL A 80 2.91 8.43 -6.65
N ALA A 81 2.21 8.71 -5.56
CA ALA A 81 1.56 7.70 -4.72
C ALA A 81 0.55 6.86 -5.52
N SER A 82 -0.25 7.50 -6.39
CA SER A 82 -1.23 6.83 -7.25
C SER A 82 -0.55 5.88 -8.23
N VAL A 83 0.54 6.31 -8.87
CA VAL A 83 1.32 5.47 -9.79
C VAL A 83 1.90 4.25 -9.06
N ILE A 84 2.47 4.44 -7.87
CA ILE A 84 3.03 3.34 -7.06
C ILE A 84 1.92 2.38 -6.62
N SER A 85 0.75 2.90 -6.23
CA SER A 85 -0.40 2.09 -5.81
C SER A 85 -0.93 1.21 -6.94
N ILE A 86 -1.09 1.81 -8.13
CA ILE A 86 -1.52 1.10 -9.34
C ILE A 86 -0.48 0.06 -9.75
N ALA A 87 0.81 0.41 -9.72
CA ALA A 87 1.89 -0.51 -10.04
C ALA A 87 1.93 -1.71 -9.08
N ALA A 88 1.74 -1.48 -7.77
CA ALA A 88 1.68 -2.54 -6.77
C ALA A 88 0.51 -3.48 -7.00
N GLY A 89 -0.69 -2.95 -7.26
CA GLY A 89 -1.87 -3.76 -7.58
C GLY A 89 -1.72 -4.55 -8.88
N CYS A 90 -1.16 -3.93 -9.93
CA CYS A 90 -0.86 -4.60 -11.21
C CYS A 90 0.19 -5.71 -11.05
N LEU A 91 1.23 -5.49 -10.23
CA LEU A 91 2.25 -6.50 -9.93
C LEU A 91 1.66 -7.67 -9.15
N LEU A 92 0.82 -7.42 -8.16
CA LEU A 92 0.10 -8.49 -7.46
C LEU A 92 -0.78 -9.31 -8.39
N TRP A 93 -1.44 -8.65 -9.35
CA TRP A 93 -2.33 -9.32 -10.31
C TRP A 93 -1.58 -10.14 -11.36
N LYS A 94 -0.52 -9.58 -11.95
CA LYS A 94 0.19 -10.21 -13.08
C LYS A 94 1.35 -11.11 -12.65
N LYS A 95 2.10 -10.72 -11.62
CA LYS A 95 3.31 -11.42 -11.18
C LYS A 95 3.05 -12.12 -9.86
N HIS A 96 2.83 -13.43 -9.94
CA HIS A 96 2.60 -14.33 -8.80
C HIS A 96 3.91 -14.71 -8.06
N GLU A 97 4.80 -13.71 -7.87
CA GLU A 97 6.08 -13.85 -7.18
C GLU A 97 6.04 -13.22 -5.79
N TRP A 98 6.78 -13.79 -4.83
CA TRP A 98 6.90 -13.21 -3.48
C TRP A 98 7.49 -11.78 -3.49
N LYS A 99 8.25 -11.42 -4.53
CA LYS A 99 8.74 -10.05 -4.74
C LYS A 99 7.60 -9.04 -4.90
N SER A 100 6.50 -9.40 -5.56
CA SER A 100 5.31 -8.55 -5.71
C SER A 100 4.63 -8.27 -4.36
N VAL A 101 4.59 -9.27 -3.48
CA VAL A 101 4.06 -9.12 -2.12
C VAL A 101 4.91 -8.15 -1.31
N ARG A 102 6.24 -8.32 -1.34
CA ARG A 102 7.17 -7.38 -0.67
C ARG A 102 7.05 -5.96 -1.22
N TYR A 103 6.95 -5.81 -2.54
CA TYR A 103 6.76 -4.51 -3.19
C TYR A 103 5.45 -3.86 -2.73
N THR A 104 4.36 -4.62 -2.64
CA THR A 104 3.07 -4.09 -2.17
C THR A 104 3.12 -3.65 -0.71
N ILE A 105 3.78 -4.42 0.16
CA ILE A 105 3.99 -4.02 1.55
C ILE A 105 4.77 -2.70 1.56
N SER A 106 5.89 -2.60 0.83
CA SER A 106 6.64 -1.35 0.74
C SER A 106 5.78 -0.19 0.22
N ALA A 107 4.94 -0.42 -0.80
CA ALA A 107 4.03 0.58 -1.33
C ALA A 107 3.00 1.05 -0.29
N LEU A 108 2.40 0.14 0.48
CA LEU A 108 1.43 0.47 1.54
C LEU A 108 2.06 1.38 2.61
N TRP A 109 3.29 1.09 3.02
CA TRP A 109 4.01 1.91 4.00
C TRP A 109 4.49 3.24 3.41
N LEU A 110 4.88 3.25 2.13
CA LEU A 110 5.34 4.45 1.45
C LEU A 110 4.21 5.44 1.19
N ILE A 111 3.06 4.95 0.72
CA ILE A 111 1.88 5.77 0.38
C ILE A 111 1.13 6.20 1.64
N GLY A 112 1.12 5.39 2.70
CA GLY A 112 0.45 5.72 3.95
C GLY A 112 1.32 6.60 4.87
N PRO A 113 1.92 6.02 5.92
CA PRO A 113 2.60 6.78 6.96
C PRO A 113 3.78 7.61 6.45
N PHE A 114 4.56 7.09 5.50
CA PHE A 114 5.74 7.81 5.01
C PHE A 114 5.36 9.07 4.21
N SER A 115 4.31 9.00 3.38
CA SER A 115 3.80 10.17 2.66
C SER A 115 3.33 11.27 3.61
N ILE A 116 2.64 10.92 4.70
CA ILE A 116 2.19 11.90 5.70
C ILE A 116 3.37 12.58 6.38
N VAL A 117 4.41 11.82 6.77
CA VAL A 117 5.63 12.38 7.37
C VAL A 117 6.34 13.31 6.39
N LEU A 118 6.43 12.92 5.12
CA LEU A 118 7.08 13.71 4.08
C LEU A 118 6.34 15.03 3.80
N VAL A 119 5.00 15.00 3.74
CA VAL A 119 4.17 16.21 3.62
C VAL A 119 4.30 17.08 4.86
N GLY A 120 4.29 16.49 6.07
CA GLY A 120 4.48 17.23 7.31
C GLY A 120 5.85 17.88 7.44
N LEU A 121 6.91 17.22 6.97
CA LEU A 121 8.25 17.80 6.94
C LEU A 121 8.31 18.99 5.98
N TYR A 122 7.72 18.85 4.78
CA TYR A 122 7.66 19.96 3.84
C TYR A 122 6.82 21.12 4.39
N PHE A 123 5.68 20.84 5.03
CA PHE A 123 4.88 21.85 5.73
C PHE A 123 5.69 22.59 6.81
N TYR A 124 6.43 21.85 7.63
CA TYR A 124 7.32 22.43 8.64
C TYR A 124 8.37 23.36 8.03
N MET A 125 8.99 22.96 6.90
CA MET A 125 9.97 23.80 6.21
C MET A 125 9.36 25.04 5.58
N SER A 126 8.09 24.99 5.13
CA SER A 126 7.40 26.11 4.49
C SER A 126 6.80 27.11 5.48
N PHE A 127 6.25 26.64 6.60
CA PHE A 127 5.44 27.45 7.52
C PHE A 127 6.05 27.57 8.94
N GLY A 128 7.13 26.87 9.23
CA GLY A 128 7.85 26.95 10.50
C GLY A 128 7.17 26.23 11.67
N THR A 129 7.69 26.47 12.88
CA THR A 129 7.27 25.81 14.12
C THR A 129 5.90 26.27 14.61
N ASP A 130 5.47 27.49 14.27
CA ASP A 130 4.27 28.08 14.88
C ASP A 130 2.99 27.39 14.39
N MET A 131 3.01 26.87 13.16
CA MET A 131 1.87 26.20 12.53
C MET A 131 1.91 24.67 12.67
N ILE A 132 3.04 24.09 13.08
CA ILE A 132 3.21 22.62 13.12
C ILE A 132 2.33 21.95 14.18
N GLY A 133 2.04 22.64 15.29
CA GLY A 133 1.20 22.10 16.36
C GLY A 133 -0.23 21.81 15.90
N GLY A 134 -0.82 22.74 15.13
CA GLY A 134 -2.13 22.55 14.50
C GLY A 134 -2.09 21.40 13.49
N PHE A 135 -1.08 21.40 12.62
CA PHE A 135 -0.89 20.35 11.62
C PHE A 135 -0.79 18.94 12.25
N ILE A 136 0.02 18.77 13.31
CA ILE A 136 0.17 17.47 14.00
C ILE A 136 -1.18 17.02 14.59
N LYS A 137 -1.93 17.95 15.18
CA LYS A 137 -3.25 17.63 15.75
C LYS A 137 -4.21 17.14 14.65
N ASP A 138 -4.27 17.84 13.53
CA ASP A 138 -5.17 17.51 12.43
C ASP A 138 -4.75 16.22 11.70
N MET A 139 -3.45 15.95 11.62
CA MET A 139 -2.90 14.76 10.97
C MET A 139 -2.82 13.53 11.88
N SER A 140 -2.96 13.68 13.21
CA SER A 140 -2.85 12.55 14.16
C SER A 140 -3.86 11.43 13.90
N GLY A 141 -5.11 11.79 13.55
CA GLY A 141 -6.17 10.85 13.21
C GLY A 141 -5.89 10.11 11.88
N PRO A 142 -5.70 10.83 10.76
CA PRO A 142 -5.30 10.25 9.48
C PRO A 142 -4.04 9.37 9.56
N PHE A 143 -3.03 9.81 10.32
CA PHE A 143 -1.79 9.07 10.52
C PHE A 143 -2.01 7.75 11.27
N THR A 144 -2.80 7.78 12.36
CA THR A 144 -3.13 6.56 13.11
C THR A 144 -3.91 5.58 12.25
N LYS A 145 -4.87 6.08 11.45
CA LYS A 145 -5.63 5.26 10.49
C LYS A 145 -4.73 4.64 9.43
N SER A 146 -3.77 5.40 8.88
CA SER A 146 -2.85 4.90 7.85
C SER A 146 -1.93 3.81 8.37
N ILE A 147 -1.41 3.95 9.60
CA ILE A 147 -0.62 2.91 10.27
C ILE A 147 -1.46 1.65 10.48
N PHE A 148 -2.65 1.79 11.06
CA PHE A 148 -3.52 0.64 11.32
C PHE A 148 -3.83 -0.11 10.02
N TRP A 149 -4.18 0.62 8.97
CA TRP A 149 -4.43 0.07 7.64
C TRP A 149 -3.21 -0.66 7.07
N ALA A 150 -2.04 -0.02 7.10
CA ALA A 150 -0.80 -0.63 6.61
C ALA A 150 -0.44 -1.90 7.39
N VAL A 151 -0.59 -1.91 8.71
CA VAL A 151 -0.31 -3.06 9.57
C VAL A 151 -1.27 -4.21 9.28
N VAL A 152 -2.58 -3.94 9.19
CA VAL A 152 -3.60 -4.97 8.90
C VAL A 152 -3.31 -5.65 7.57
N TRP A 153 -3.05 -4.87 6.51
CA TRP A 153 -2.77 -5.44 5.19
C TRP A 153 -1.41 -6.10 5.10
N THR A 154 -0.39 -5.57 5.79
CA THR A 154 0.91 -6.24 5.90
C THR A 154 0.77 -7.60 6.58
N ALA A 155 0.04 -7.67 7.70
CA ALA A 155 -0.22 -8.92 8.41
C ALA A 155 -1.01 -9.90 7.54
N TYR A 156 -2.03 -9.44 6.81
CA TYR A 156 -2.78 -10.26 5.86
C TYR A 156 -1.88 -10.82 4.76
N LEU A 157 -1.07 -9.98 4.10
CA LEU A 157 -0.17 -10.40 3.02
C LEU A 157 0.90 -11.40 3.50
N LEU A 158 1.39 -11.27 4.74
CA LEU A 158 2.42 -12.15 5.27
C LEU A 158 1.88 -13.47 5.85
N LYS A 159 0.69 -13.47 6.46
CA LYS A 159 0.13 -14.64 7.16
C LYS A 159 -0.95 -15.38 6.38
N SER A 160 -1.55 -14.79 5.34
CA SER A 160 -2.66 -15.42 4.62
C SER A 160 -2.20 -16.67 3.88
N LYS A 161 -2.85 -17.82 4.19
CA LYS A 161 -2.65 -19.09 3.49
C LYS A 161 -2.84 -18.96 1.98
N ARG A 162 -3.82 -18.14 1.54
CA ARG A 162 -4.07 -17.87 0.11
C ARG A 162 -2.88 -17.19 -0.54
N VAL A 163 -2.31 -16.16 0.10
CA VAL A 163 -1.15 -15.43 -0.43
C VAL A 163 0.05 -16.37 -0.47
N SER A 164 0.33 -17.11 0.59
CA SER A 164 1.40 -18.11 0.62
C SER A 164 1.25 -19.20 -0.44
N ASN A 165 0.01 -19.62 -0.76
CA ASN A 165 -0.26 -20.63 -1.78
C ASN A 165 -0.26 -20.08 -3.22
N THR A 166 -0.40 -18.76 -3.37
CA THR A 166 -0.50 -18.08 -4.67
C THR A 166 0.86 -17.54 -5.13
N TYR A 167 1.68 -17.06 -4.20
CA TYR A 167 2.97 -16.45 -4.50
C TYR A 167 4.10 -17.38 -4.11
N ILE A 168 4.86 -17.85 -5.11
CA ILE A 168 5.98 -18.78 -4.89
C ILE A 168 7.07 -18.05 -4.09
N ARG A 169 7.37 -18.58 -2.90
CA ARG A 169 8.48 -18.11 -2.06
C ARG A 169 9.78 -18.63 -2.67
N GLN A 170 10.47 -17.80 -3.44
CA GLN A 170 11.83 -18.12 -3.88
C GLN A 170 12.71 -18.25 -2.63
N SER A 171 13.10 -19.47 -2.28
CA SER A 171 14.20 -19.72 -1.35
C SER A 171 15.47 -19.20 -2.01
N VAL A 172 16.03 -18.12 -1.45
CA VAL A 172 17.38 -17.67 -1.78
C VAL A 172 18.36 -18.68 -1.19
#